data_AF-A0A345RWJ3-F1
#
_entry.id   AF-A0A345RWJ3-F1
#
_cell.length_a   1.000
_cell.length_b   1.000
_cell.length_c   1.000
_cell.angle_alpha   90.00
_cell.angle_beta   90.00
_cell.angle_gamma   90.00
#
_symmetry.space_group_name_H-M   'P 1'
#
loop_
_entity.id
_entity.type
_entity.pdbx_description
1 polymer ?
#
loop_
_entity_poly.entity_id
_entity_poly.type
_entity_poly.pdbx_seq_one_letter_code
_entity_poly.pdbx_strand_id
1 'polypeptide(L)'
;MRPKPPAPATPPRANTPAIPAVQPPRLRPSVQTLPDPPAPRDQYRTHMPSPAGTPELPRFRISDLPDATPEISRSLHTYLLSPGLLRNMQPANDEGLRYIVGRKFVDVKDVGTVYVEFDENLGTYRAMDLYGKLAPGPALYRIGAEATWSLSRSLKRPHPTDTDSKTAVPDKLSSAEPLAAQWKAATAELLDVHFKRLHPQLTHGERVVLLRAFNLSPRQHIRLRDDLIVNPLMIPPWADSHRSRSRDVNDPARFDALHQEIEPLLLPLRNGKRLEHSLGDFERSVSAEFLEAFLSKLGYLRNSSGCLYRTDIPGLFRADERTPFELYNDSRMLPRLKHPRGATTEKPVSATVSLKLVREYAGRGTESPDPEYLRYNNQRNKYPGRKPGEPDVESGESDNDWSDVSDVELDAERNYETIRHNQQFVFAYVIDTRKLEVVLREENQLLNDAATRKGAWFPDDELEALISTSKRGIESQRLWLLDSTFTRAAKVDDIGELARFSDAIEERTHSGAFNRHEYDALIDKAALAGKPILTLDPSQDWFANDIVWPE
;
A
#
# COMPACT_ATOMS: atom_id res chain seq x y z
N MET A 1 -18.50 -23.82 -39.10
CA MET A 1 -17.27 -24.30 -38.42
C MET A 1 -16.14 -24.30 -39.45
N ARG A 2 -15.11 -23.48 -39.22
CA ARG A 2 -13.98 -23.26 -40.15
C ARG A 2 -12.75 -23.99 -39.60
N PRO A 3 -12.00 -24.78 -40.39
CA PRO A 3 -10.88 -25.55 -39.89
C PRO A 3 -9.65 -24.67 -39.58
N LYS A 4 -8.93 -25.04 -38.53
CA LYS A 4 -7.72 -24.40 -38.00
C LYS A 4 -6.51 -24.71 -38.92
N PRO A 5 -5.63 -23.74 -39.23
CA PRO A 5 -4.44 -23.99 -40.06
C PRO A 5 -3.35 -24.76 -39.30
N PRO A 6 -2.48 -25.51 -40.00
CA PRO A 6 -1.44 -26.34 -39.38
C PRO A 6 -0.26 -25.51 -38.85
N ALA A 7 0.38 -26.00 -37.80
CA ALA A 7 1.56 -25.38 -37.19
C ALA A 7 2.81 -25.54 -38.09
N PRO A 8 3.73 -24.55 -38.09
CA PRO A 8 4.97 -24.62 -38.87
C PRO A 8 5.99 -25.60 -38.26
N ALA A 9 6.76 -26.24 -39.15
CA ALA A 9 7.74 -27.28 -38.85
C ALA A 9 9.02 -26.76 -38.18
N THR A 10 9.51 -27.50 -37.18
CA THR A 10 10.76 -27.27 -36.46
C THR A 10 11.99 -27.68 -37.29
N PRO A 11 13.08 -26.89 -37.33
CA PRO A 11 14.32 -27.29 -38.00
C PRO A 11 15.12 -28.33 -37.18
N PRO A 12 15.97 -29.16 -37.83
CA PRO A 12 16.60 -30.31 -37.19
C PRO A 12 17.79 -29.93 -36.29
N ARG A 13 17.92 -30.70 -35.19
CA ARG A 13 19.01 -30.71 -34.21
C ARG A 13 20.36 -30.97 -34.87
N ALA A 14 21.33 -30.09 -34.61
CA ALA A 14 22.75 -30.41 -34.76
C ALA A 14 23.23 -31.18 -33.52
N ASN A 15 23.80 -32.37 -33.75
CA ASN A 15 24.44 -33.19 -32.72
C ASN A 15 25.82 -32.63 -32.39
N THR A 16 26.12 -32.40 -31.11
CA THR A 16 27.48 -32.19 -30.59
C THR A 16 27.60 -32.95 -29.26
N PRO A 17 28.75 -33.59 -28.95
CA PRO A 17 28.82 -34.70 -27.97
C PRO A 17 28.72 -34.26 -26.52
N ALA A 18 28.18 -35.15 -25.69
CA ALA A 18 28.03 -35.02 -24.25
C ALA A 18 29.38 -34.91 -23.53
N ILE A 19 29.55 -33.86 -22.74
CA ILE A 19 30.56 -33.76 -21.68
C ILE A 19 29.87 -34.15 -20.37
N PRO A 20 30.38 -35.12 -19.58
CA PRO A 20 29.73 -35.53 -18.35
C PRO A 20 29.80 -34.42 -17.29
N ALA A 21 28.66 -34.14 -16.68
CA ALA A 21 28.52 -33.24 -15.55
C ALA A 21 29.33 -33.75 -14.34
N VAL A 22 30.29 -32.95 -13.90
CA VAL A 22 30.94 -33.11 -12.60
C VAL A 22 29.98 -32.58 -11.54
N GLN A 23 29.42 -33.49 -10.74
CA GLN A 23 28.70 -33.16 -9.51
C GLN A 23 29.69 -32.55 -8.49
N PRO A 24 29.36 -31.43 -7.83
CA PRO A 24 30.09 -31.03 -6.63
C PRO A 24 29.74 -31.96 -5.46
N PRO A 25 30.70 -32.34 -4.60
CA PRO A 25 30.49 -33.34 -3.56
C PRO A 25 29.60 -32.79 -2.44
N ARG A 26 28.53 -33.55 -2.13
CA ARG A 26 27.77 -33.43 -0.89
C ARG A 26 28.67 -33.84 0.29
N LEU A 27 29.24 -32.87 0.99
CA LEU A 27 29.89 -33.10 2.28
C LEU A 27 28.82 -33.06 3.38
N ARG A 28 28.39 -34.25 3.81
CA ARG A 28 27.78 -34.44 5.14
C ARG A 28 28.91 -34.40 6.18
N PRO A 29 28.80 -33.63 7.28
CA PRO A 29 29.71 -33.82 8.40
C PRO A 29 29.29 -35.08 9.17
N SER A 30 30.13 -36.12 9.08
CA SER A 30 30.09 -37.25 10.00
C SER A 30 30.52 -36.79 11.39
N VAL A 31 29.62 -36.98 12.36
CA VAL A 31 29.90 -36.88 13.79
C VAL A 31 30.92 -37.96 14.15
N GLN A 32 32.17 -37.58 14.37
CA GLN A 32 33.15 -38.38 15.08
C GLN A 32 33.38 -37.74 16.45
N THR A 33 32.81 -38.39 17.45
CA THR A 33 33.07 -38.18 18.88
C THR A 33 34.46 -38.72 19.23
N LEU A 34 35.34 -37.85 19.72
CA LEU A 34 36.50 -38.22 20.53
C LEU A 34 36.69 -37.18 21.67
N PRO A 35 37.31 -37.60 22.78
CA PRO A 35 36.88 -37.27 24.13
C PRO A 35 37.53 -36.02 24.73
N ASP A 36 36.82 -35.44 25.71
CA ASP A 36 37.23 -34.28 26.51
C ASP A 36 38.60 -34.46 27.19
N PRO A 37 39.44 -33.41 27.22
CA PRO A 37 40.58 -33.35 28.13
C PRO A 37 40.15 -32.82 29.52
N PRO A 38 40.78 -33.29 30.62
CA PRO A 38 40.33 -33.02 31.97
C PRO A 38 40.80 -31.65 32.48
N ALA A 39 39.91 -30.93 33.15
CA ALA A 39 40.27 -29.78 33.97
C ALA A 39 40.86 -30.24 35.32
N PRO A 40 41.94 -29.62 35.83
CA PRO A 40 42.45 -29.92 37.16
C PRO A 40 41.65 -29.18 38.25
N ARG A 41 41.34 -29.93 39.32
CA ARG A 41 40.98 -29.41 40.65
C ARG A 41 42.25 -29.02 41.41
N ASP A 42 42.21 -27.91 42.13
CA ASP A 42 42.38 -27.83 43.61
C ASP A 42 42.63 -26.36 44.03
N GLN A 43 41.72 -25.76 44.81
CA GLN A 43 41.75 -25.64 46.29
C GLN A 43 42.69 -24.56 46.82
N TYR A 44 42.12 -23.52 47.45
CA TYR A 44 42.43 -22.93 48.78
C TYR A 44 41.30 -21.89 49.04
N ARG A 45 40.24 -22.14 49.85
CA ARG A 45 40.12 -21.95 51.33
C ARG A 45 40.99 -20.77 51.84
N THR A 46 40.52 -19.75 52.58
CA THR A 46 39.50 -19.70 53.65
C THR A 46 39.30 -18.24 54.07
N HIS A 47 38.07 -17.80 54.37
CA HIS A 47 37.61 -17.23 55.66
C HIS A 47 36.38 -16.33 55.52
N MET A 48 35.24 -16.85 55.99
CA MET A 48 34.13 -16.06 56.53
C MET A 48 34.43 -15.75 58.01
N PRO A 49 33.70 -14.78 58.60
CA PRO A 49 32.61 -15.19 59.49
C PRO A 49 31.25 -14.54 59.15
N SER A 50 30.23 -15.40 59.20
CA SER A 50 28.78 -15.12 59.36
C SER A 50 28.50 -14.57 60.79
N PRO A 51 27.28 -14.13 61.20
CA PRO A 51 25.94 -14.66 60.82
C PRO A 51 24.87 -13.54 60.66
N ALA A 52 23.57 -13.71 60.43
CA ALA A 52 22.61 -14.78 60.60
C ALA A 52 21.38 -14.48 59.70
N GLY A 53 20.65 -15.51 59.25
CA GLY A 53 19.33 -15.36 58.63
C GLY A 53 19.02 -16.45 57.61
N THR A 54 18.60 -17.63 58.07
CA THR A 54 18.05 -18.70 57.21
C THR A 54 16.65 -18.32 56.69
N PRO A 55 16.24 -18.85 55.52
CA PRO A 55 15.22 -18.28 54.65
C PRO A 55 13.81 -18.83 54.96
N GLU A 56 12.81 -17.94 54.98
CA GLU A 56 11.40 -18.34 54.91
C GLU A 56 10.95 -18.36 53.44
N LEU A 57 10.53 -19.55 52.99
CA LEU A 57 9.78 -19.76 51.75
C LEU A 57 8.43 -19.03 51.84
N PRO A 58 8.01 -18.25 50.83
CA PRO A 58 6.62 -17.83 50.76
C PRO A 58 5.75 -19.06 50.48
N ARG A 59 4.93 -19.39 51.47
CA ARG A 59 3.82 -20.36 51.42
C ARG A 59 2.98 -20.15 50.17
N PHE A 60 2.78 -21.21 49.39
CA PHE A 60 1.68 -21.30 48.43
C PHE A 60 0.35 -21.12 49.18
N ARG A 61 -0.39 -20.07 48.85
CA ARG A 61 -1.82 -19.98 49.16
C ARG A 61 -2.56 -20.60 47.99
N ILE A 62 -3.08 -21.80 48.20
CA ILE A 62 -4.19 -22.32 47.41
C ILE A 62 -5.40 -21.49 47.85
N SER A 63 -5.86 -20.59 46.99
CA SER A 63 -7.19 -20.00 47.11
C SER A 63 -8.12 -20.78 46.19
N ASP A 64 -9.19 -21.29 46.80
CA ASP A 64 -10.24 -22.07 46.16
C ASP A 64 -10.86 -21.33 44.96
N LEU A 65 -11.20 -22.11 43.93
CA LEU A 65 -11.89 -21.69 42.72
C LEU A 65 -13.14 -20.86 43.07
N PRO A 66 -13.33 -19.67 42.46
CA PRO A 66 -14.67 -19.19 42.19
C PRO A 66 -15.21 -19.92 40.95
N ASP A 67 -16.43 -20.42 41.12
CA ASP A 67 -17.26 -21.11 40.14
C ASP A 67 -17.18 -20.53 38.72
N ALA A 68 -17.21 -21.46 37.75
CA ALA A 68 -17.34 -21.19 36.33
C ALA A 68 -18.45 -20.18 36.05
N THR A 69 -18.06 -18.93 35.85
CA THR A 69 -18.88 -17.91 35.21
C THR A 69 -18.47 -17.90 33.74
N PRO A 70 -19.42 -17.98 32.80
CA PRO A 70 -19.09 -17.88 31.38
C PRO A 70 -18.57 -16.45 31.13
N GLU A 71 -17.27 -16.31 30.84
CA GLU A 71 -16.67 -15.05 30.37
C GLU A 71 -17.31 -14.67 29.02
N ILE A 72 -18.44 -13.98 29.10
CA ILE A 72 -19.14 -13.38 27.98
C ILE A 72 -18.67 -11.92 27.89
N SER A 73 -18.23 -11.54 26.69
CA SER A 73 -17.85 -10.20 26.23
C SER A 73 -16.39 -9.76 26.49
N ARG A 74 -15.43 -10.39 25.81
CA ARG A 74 -14.15 -9.75 25.49
C ARG A 74 -14.37 -8.70 24.40
N SER A 75 -13.75 -7.52 24.53
CA SER A 75 -13.95 -6.40 23.60
C SER A 75 -13.41 -6.72 22.20
N LEU A 76 -14.16 -6.38 21.16
CA LEU A 76 -13.79 -6.61 19.75
C LEU A 76 -12.44 -5.97 19.36
N HIS A 77 -12.02 -4.92 20.07
CA HIS A 77 -10.77 -4.19 19.83
C HIS A 77 -9.51 -5.06 19.83
N THR A 78 -9.49 -6.17 20.59
CA THR A 78 -8.33 -7.07 20.68
C THR A 78 -8.18 -7.95 19.43
N TYR A 79 -9.20 -8.01 18.58
CA TYR A 79 -9.24 -8.80 17.34
C TYR A 79 -9.13 -7.92 16.08
N LEU A 80 -8.98 -6.61 16.25
CA LEU A 80 -8.81 -5.67 15.14
C LEU A 80 -7.47 -5.91 14.45
N LEU A 81 -7.53 -5.99 13.13
CA LEU A 81 -6.33 -6.06 12.31
C LEU A 81 -5.64 -4.69 12.24
N SER A 82 -4.31 -4.70 12.20
CA SER A 82 -3.56 -3.47 12.02
C SER A 82 -3.82 -2.91 10.60
N PRO A 83 -3.83 -1.58 10.40
CA PRO A 83 -4.01 -0.98 9.07
C PRO A 83 -3.00 -1.48 8.02
N GLY A 84 -1.80 -1.87 8.46
CA GLY A 84 -0.79 -2.50 7.58
C GLY A 84 -1.22 -3.85 7.02
N LEU A 85 -2.03 -4.62 7.77
CA LEU A 85 -2.57 -5.90 7.33
C LEU A 85 -3.81 -5.76 6.42
N LEU A 86 -4.40 -4.56 6.37
CA LEU A 86 -5.51 -4.22 5.49
C LEU A 86 -5.05 -3.81 4.08
N ARG A 87 -3.74 -3.56 3.89
CA ARG A 87 -3.18 -3.18 2.60
C ARG A 87 -3.35 -4.30 1.58
N ASN A 88 -3.98 -3.98 0.45
CA ASN A 88 -4.32 -4.91 -0.64
C ASN A 88 -5.43 -5.93 -0.33
N MET A 89 -6.21 -5.73 0.74
CA MET A 89 -7.43 -6.50 0.94
C MET A 89 -8.45 -6.20 -0.16
N GLN A 90 -9.00 -7.25 -0.77
CA GLN A 90 -10.12 -7.07 -1.69
C GLN A 90 -11.34 -6.48 -0.95
N PRO A 91 -12.18 -5.69 -1.66
CA PRO A 91 -13.44 -5.21 -1.09
C PRO A 91 -14.34 -6.39 -0.71
N ALA A 92 -15.21 -6.17 0.28
CA ALA A 92 -16.15 -7.19 0.72
C ALA A 92 -17.09 -7.61 -0.43
N ASN A 93 -17.40 -8.90 -0.51
CA ASN A 93 -18.35 -9.45 -1.48
C ASN A 93 -19.81 -9.11 -1.10
N ASP A 94 -20.78 -9.61 -1.88
CA ASP A 94 -22.21 -9.43 -1.63
C ASP A 94 -22.71 -10.00 -0.29
N GLU A 95 -21.89 -10.81 0.39
CA GLU A 95 -22.14 -11.33 1.74
C GLU A 95 -21.53 -10.45 2.84
N GLY A 96 -20.82 -9.38 2.49
CA GLY A 96 -20.07 -8.54 3.43
C GLY A 96 -18.79 -9.22 3.93
N LEU A 97 -18.30 -10.23 3.23
CA LEU A 97 -17.08 -10.97 3.56
C LEU A 97 -15.95 -10.56 2.64
N ARG A 98 -14.80 -10.25 3.22
CA ARG A 98 -13.53 -10.15 2.51
C ARG A 98 -12.81 -11.49 2.57
N TYR A 99 -12.07 -11.82 1.53
CA TYR A 99 -11.32 -13.07 1.45
C TYR A 99 -9.84 -12.76 1.24
N ILE A 100 -8.99 -13.36 2.07
CA ILE A 100 -7.55 -13.40 1.85
C ILE A 100 -7.13 -14.85 2.06
N VAL A 101 -6.63 -15.50 1.00
CA VAL A 101 -5.91 -16.79 1.08
C VAL A 101 -6.71 -17.83 1.88
N GLY A 102 -7.99 -18.01 1.49
CA GLY A 102 -8.92 -18.97 2.10
C GLY A 102 -9.54 -18.54 3.43
N ARG A 103 -9.13 -17.41 4.01
CA ARG A 103 -9.66 -16.85 5.25
C ARG A 103 -10.74 -15.81 4.99
N LYS A 104 -11.68 -15.70 5.92
CA LYS A 104 -12.81 -14.78 5.87
C LYS A 104 -12.60 -13.63 6.85
N PHE A 105 -12.92 -12.43 6.42
CA PHE A 105 -12.84 -11.21 7.22
C PHE A 105 -14.09 -10.39 7.05
N VAL A 106 -14.41 -9.56 8.04
CA VAL A 106 -15.56 -8.67 7.97
C VAL A 106 -15.21 -7.28 8.46
N ASP A 107 -15.82 -6.28 7.85
CA ASP A 107 -15.78 -4.91 8.35
C ASP A 107 -16.89 -4.72 9.37
N VAL A 108 -16.50 -4.46 10.62
CA VAL A 108 -17.44 -4.14 11.67
C VAL A 108 -17.67 -2.63 11.66
N LYS A 109 -18.94 -2.24 11.51
CA LYS A 109 -19.36 -0.84 11.39
C LYS A 109 -18.84 -0.03 12.58
N ASP A 110 -18.21 1.10 12.28
CA ASP A 110 -17.61 2.04 13.25
C ASP A 110 -16.49 1.45 14.15
N VAL A 111 -15.95 0.27 13.82
CA VAL A 111 -14.90 -0.40 14.62
C VAL A 111 -13.68 -0.77 13.80
N GLY A 112 -13.86 -1.41 12.63
CA GLY A 112 -12.76 -1.84 11.76
C GLY A 112 -12.85 -3.31 11.34
N THR A 113 -11.82 -3.79 10.66
CA THR A 113 -11.81 -5.14 10.05
C THR A 113 -11.25 -6.18 11.00
N VAL A 114 -11.91 -7.35 11.06
CA VAL A 114 -11.51 -8.49 11.90
C VAL A 114 -11.50 -9.80 11.11
N TYR A 115 -10.63 -10.73 11.50
CA TYR A 115 -10.64 -12.11 11.02
C TYR A 115 -11.83 -12.87 11.63
N VAL A 116 -12.51 -13.71 10.84
CA VAL A 116 -13.69 -14.46 11.29
C VAL A 116 -13.70 -15.91 10.86
N GLU A 117 -14.27 -16.75 11.70
CA GLU A 117 -14.63 -18.13 11.39
C GLU A 117 -16.12 -18.37 11.64
N PHE A 118 -16.71 -19.30 10.89
CA PHE A 118 -18.14 -19.63 11.04
C PHE A 118 -18.31 -20.58 12.24
N ASP A 119 -19.10 -20.17 13.22
CA ASP A 119 -19.44 -20.98 14.38
C ASP A 119 -20.76 -21.71 14.10
N GLU A 120 -20.69 -23.03 13.88
CA GLU A 120 -21.86 -23.87 13.57
C GLU A 120 -22.88 -23.88 14.72
N ASN A 121 -22.45 -23.70 15.97
CA ASN A 121 -23.36 -23.70 17.12
C ASN A 121 -24.19 -22.42 17.21
N LEU A 122 -23.64 -21.30 16.72
CA LEU A 122 -24.31 -19.99 16.74
C LEU A 122 -24.97 -19.64 15.40
N GLY A 123 -24.65 -20.41 14.34
CA GLY A 123 -25.12 -20.15 12.98
C GLY A 123 -24.66 -18.80 12.43
N THR A 124 -23.53 -18.28 12.90
CA THR A 124 -22.97 -16.99 12.48
C THR A 124 -21.46 -16.95 12.62
N TYR A 125 -20.83 -15.90 12.10
CA TYR A 125 -19.38 -15.68 12.21
C TYR A 125 -18.98 -15.15 13.60
N ARG A 126 -17.85 -15.61 14.14
CA ARG A 126 -17.19 -15.05 15.34
C ARG A 126 -15.87 -14.40 14.96
N ALA A 127 -15.53 -13.32 15.67
CA ALA A 127 -14.19 -12.73 15.58
C ALA A 127 -13.16 -13.73 16.11
N MET A 128 -12.07 -13.90 15.38
CA MET A 128 -10.99 -14.83 15.70
C MET A 128 -9.66 -14.08 15.68
N ASP A 129 -8.72 -14.50 16.53
CA ASP A 129 -7.36 -13.98 16.44
C ASP A 129 -6.65 -14.63 15.24
N LEU A 130 -6.11 -13.79 14.37
CA LEU A 130 -5.46 -14.22 13.13
C LEU A 130 -4.28 -15.18 13.40
N TYR A 131 -3.63 -15.04 14.56
CA TYR A 131 -2.47 -15.84 14.94
C TYR A 131 -2.79 -16.99 15.91
N GLY A 132 -4.07 -17.21 16.25
CA GLY A 132 -4.51 -18.29 17.13
C GLY A 132 -4.00 -18.21 18.57
N LYS A 133 -3.56 -17.03 19.02
CA LYS A 133 -3.05 -16.77 20.38
C LYS A 133 -4.17 -16.43 21.35
N LEU A 134 -5.31 -15.94 20.86
CA LEU A 134 -6.48 -15.59 21.68
C LEU A 134 -7.62 -16.60 21.50
N ALA A 135 -8.41 -16.76 22.56
CA ALA A 135 -9.66 -17.51 22.50
C ALA A 135 -10.66 -16.84 21.52
N PRO A 136 -11.65 -17.58 20.98
CA PRO A 136 -12.68 -17.04 20.09
C PRO A 136 -13.40 -15.81 20.67
N GLY A 137 -13.47 -14.74 19.89
CA GLY A 137 -14.04 -13.43 20.24
C GLY A 137 -15.57 -13.37 20.12
N PRO A 138 -16.21 -12.19 20.12
CA PRO A 138 -17.68 -12.09 20.06
C PRO A 138 -18.27 -12.53 18.71
N ALA A 139 -19.56 -12.90 18.70
CA ALA A 139 -20.32 -13.21 17.50
C ALA A 139 -20.71 -11.93 16.74
N LEU A 140 -20.72 -12.02 15.41
CA LEU A 140 -20.97 -10.92 14.50
C LEU A 140 -22.18 -11.24 13.63
N TYR A 141 -23.01 -10.23 13.37
CA TYR A 141 -24.24 -10.33 12.58
C TYR A 141 -24.26 -9.27 11.48
N ARG A 142 -24.62 -9.70 10.27
CA ARG A 142 -24.69 -8.82 9.11
C ARG A 142 -25.77 -7.75 9.27
N ILE A 143 -25.44 -6.51 8.89
CA ILE A 143 -26.37 -5.37 8.92
C ILE A 143 -27.08 -5.27 7.56
N GLY A 144 -28.26 -5.87 7.45
CA GLY A 144 -29.14 -5.68 6.28
C GLY A 144 -28.45 -5.93 4.92
N ALA A 145 -28.63 -5.02 3.96
CA ALA A 145 -28.01 -5.09 2.63
C ALA A 145 -26.61 -4.42 2.58
N GLU A 146 -26.11 -3.90 3.69
CA GLU A 146 -24.76 -3.32 3.76
C GLU A 146 -23.71 -4.45 3.76
N ALA A 147 -22.49 -4.13 3.31
CA ALA A 147 -21.34 -5.03 3.33
C ALA A 147 -20.66 -5.09 4.72
N THR A 148 -21.28 -4.53 5.76
CA THR A 148 -20.72 -4.38 7.11
C THR A 148 -21.49 -5.19 8.16
N TRP A 149 -20.79 -5.54 9.22
CA TRP A 149 -21.27 -6.40 10.32
C TRP A 149 -21.36 -5.63 11.64
N SER A 150 -22.13 -6.15 12.59
CA SER A 150 -22.31 -5.59 13.93
C SER A 150 -22.33 -6.67 15.02
N LEU A 151 -22.10 -6.25 16.27
CA LEU A 151 -22.18 -7.12 17.45
C LEU A 151 -23.62 -7.42 17.87
N SER A 152 -24.61 -6.72 17.29
CA SER A 152 -26.03 -6.82 17.64
C SER A 152 -26.84 -7.39 16.50
N ARG A 153 -27.66 -8.41 16.78
CA ARG A 153 -28.59 -8.98 15.79
C ARG A 153 -29.65 -7.93 15.44
N SER A 154 -29.54 -7.27 14.29
CA SER A 154 -30.54 -6.29 13.84
C SER A 154 -31.85 -6.99 13.48
N LEU A 155 -32.84 -6.96 14.36
CA LEU A 155 -34.22 -7.32 14.05
C LEU A 155 -34.84 -6.18 13.22
N LYS A 156 -35.20 -6.46 11.97
CA LYS A 156 -36.08 -5.58 11.17
C LYS A 156 -37.40 -5.36 11.93
N ARG A 157 -37.80 -4.10 12.13
CA ARG A 157 -39.20 -3.73 12.38
C ARG A 157 -39.57 -2.45 11.60
N PRO A 158 -40.79 -2.34 11.05
CA PRO A 158 -41.17 -1.31 10.07
C PRO A 158 -41.37 0.08 10.68
N HIS A 159 -41.34 1.11 9.83
CA HIS A 159 -41.77 2.48 10.11
C HIS A 159 -43.12 2.57 10.84
N PRO A 160 -43.26 3.61 11.67
CA PRO A 160 -44.36 4.55 11.43
C PRO A 160 -43.96 6.04 11.47
N THR A 161 -44.78 6.76 10.73
CA THR A 161 -44.98 8.20 10.46
C THR A 161 -44.84 9.20 11.61
N ASP A 162 -44.37 10.40 11.21
CA ASP A 162 -44.69 11.78 11.65
C ASP A 162 -45.28 12.01 13.05
N THR A 163 -44.62 12.88 13.82
CA THR A 163 -45.20 14.18 14.23
C THR A 163 -44.16 15.12 14.87
N ASP A 164 -44.30 16.39 14.50
CA ASP A 164 -43.67 17.62 14.98
C ASP A 164 -43.21 17.65 16.44
N SER A 165 -42.06 18.31 16.70
CA SER A 165 -42.07 19.64 17.34
C SER A 165 -40.67 20.25 17.48
N LYS A 166 -40.57 21.50 17.04
CA LYS A 166 -39.48 22.47 17.19
C LYS A 166 -38.96 22.60 18.62
N THR A 167 -37.64 22.73 18.74
CA THR A 167 -37.03 23.82 19.53
C THR A 167 -35.73 24.27 18.86
N ALA A 168 -35.77 25.47 18.29
CA ALA A 168 -34.60 26.21 17.83
C ALA A 168 -33.91 26.91 19.01
N VAL A 169 -32.64 27.30 18.80
CA VAL A 169 -31.89 28.50 19.31
C VAL A 169 -30.39 28.15 19.51
N PRO A 170 -29.40 28.98 19.10
CA PRO A 170 -29.13 29.52 17.76
C PRO A 170 -27.62 29.43 17.37
N ASP A 171 -27.32 29.76 16.11
CA ASP A 171 -26.06 30.26 15.53
C ASP A 171 -24.71 29.99 16.20
N LYS A 172 -23.87 29.22 15.50
CA LYS A 172 -22.47 29.63 15.24
C LYS A 172 -21.86 28.97 14.00
N LEU A 173 -21.44 29.87 13.11
CA LEU A 173 -20.47 29.73 12.02
C LEU A 173 -20.96 29.05 10.74
N SER A 174 -21.28 29.91 9.78
CA SER A 174 -21.26 29.65 8.34
C SER A 174 -19.99 28.91 7.94
N SER A 175 -20.08 27.59 7.80
CA SER A 175 -19.12 26.83 7.02
C SER A 175 -19.37 27.19 5.57
N ALA A 176 -18.41 27.87 4.93
CA ALA A 176 -18.47 28.09 3.49
C ALA A 176 -18.65 26.72 2.81
N GLU A 177 -19.67 26.58 1.95
CA GLU A 177 -19.80 25.36 1.16
C GLU A 177 -18.47 25.05 0.47
N PRO A 178 -18.00 23.79 0.45
CA PRO A 178 -16.77 23.42 -0.25
C PRO A 178 -16.80 23.93 -1.68
N LEU A 179 -15.67 24.44 -2.19
CA LEU A 179 -15.55 24.98 -3.55
C LEU A 179 -16.11 24.01 -4.59
N ALA A 180 -15.91 22.70 -4.40
CA ALA A 180 -16.46 21.67 -5.27
C ALA A 180 -18.00 21.68 -5.35
N ALA A 181 -18.69 21.87 -4.22
CA ALA A 181 -20.16 21.93 -4.19
C ALA A 181 -20.67 23.20 -4.91
N GLN A 182 -20.08 24.35 -4.59
CA GLN A 182 -20.44 25.64 -5.20
C GLN A 182 -20.23 25.63 -6.71
N TRP A 183 -19.10 25.11 -7.18
CA TRP A 183 -18.81 25.04 -8.60
C TRP A 183 -19.68 23.99 -9.32
N LYS A 184 -19.97 22.84 -8.71
CA LYS A 184 -20.90 21.85 -9.30
C LYS A 184 -22.30 22.45 -9.49
N ALA A 185 -22.80 23.16 -8.49
CA ALA A 185 -24.06 23.90 -8.59
C ALA A 185 -23.99 24.97 -9.69
N ALA A 186 -22.94 25.78 -9.72
CA ALA A 186 -22.77 26.81 -10.74
C ALA A 186 -22.72 26.23 -12.16
N THR A 187 -22.05 25.09 -12.35
CA THR A 187 -21.99 24.42 -13.67
C THR A 187 -23.35 23.91 -14.10
N ALA A 188 -24.13 23.32 -13.20
CA ALA A 188 -25.49 22.88 -13.50
C ALA A 188 -26.41 24.06 -13.89
N GLU A 189 -26.37 25.15 -13.11
CA GLU A 189 -27.15 26.36 -13.39
C GLU A 189 -26.75 27.00 -14.72
N LEU A 190 -25.45 27.07 -15.03
CA LEU A 190 -24.96 27.55 -16.31
C LEU A 190 -25.57 26.76 -17.48
N LEU A 191 -25.63 25.43 -17.38
CA LEU A 191 -26.12 24.56 -18.45
C LEU A 191 -27.65 24.57 -18.59
N ASP A 192 -28.37 24.53 -17.47
CA ASP A 192 -29.81 24.27 -17.46
C ASP A 192 -30.66 25.54 -17.40
N VAL A 193 -30.09 26.65 -16.92
CA VAL A 193 -30.78 27.94 -16.80
C VAL A 193 -30.20 28.96 -17.79
N HIS A 194 -28.91 29.30 -17.65
CA HIS A 194 -28.35 30.47 -18.34
C HIS A 194 -28.06 30.20 -19.83
N PHE A 195 -27.34 29.14 -20.16
CA PHE A 195 -27.05 28.79 -21.55
C PHE A 195 -28.30 28.33 -22.28
N LYS A 196 -29.25 27.72 -21.59
CA LYS A 196 -30.57 27.39 -22.16
C LYS A 196 -31.34 28.66 -22.56
N ARG A 197 -31.22 29.75 -21.79
CA ARG A 197 -31.82 31.05 -22.11
C ARG A 197 -31.09 31.77 -23.25
N LEU A 198 -29.76 31.76 -23.24
CA LEU A 198 -28.93 32.39 -24.28
C LEU A 198 -29.01 31.67 -25.63
N HIS A 199 -29.15 30.34 -25.59
CA HIS A 199 -29.11 29.47 -26.76
C HIS A 199 -30.25 28.45 -26.72
N PRO A 200 -31.52 28.90 -26.83
CA PRO A 200 -32.70 28.04 -26.72
C PRO A 200 -32.77 26.95 -27.80
N GLN A 201 -32.09 27.14 -28.92
CA GLN A 201 -31.99 26.18 -30.02
C GLN A 201 -31.03 25.02 -29.75
N LEU A 202 -30.10 25.16 -28.80
CA LEU A 202 -29.11 24.12 -28.50
C LEU A 202 -29.68 23.08 -27.55
N THR A 203 -29.42 21.81 -27.84
CA THR A 203 -29.65 20.68 -26.92
C THR A 203 -28.77 20.79 -25.67
N HIS A 204 -29.10 20.06 -24.60
CA HIS A 204 -28.24 20.04 -23.40
C HIS A 204 -26.81 19.57 -23.72
N GLY A 205 -26.65 18.57 -24.59
CA GLY A 205 -25.33 18.10 -25.03
C GLY A 205 -24.53 19.17 -25.78
N GLU A 206 -25.16 19.92 -26.68
CA GLU A 206 -24.51 21.04 -27.37
C GLU A 206 -24.15 22.18 -26.41
N ARG A 207 -24.96 22.45 -25.38
CA ARG A 207 -24.62 23.42 -24.32
C ARG A 207 -23.43 22.97 -23.48
N VAL A 208 -23.31 21.68 -23.19
CA VAL A 208 -22.12 21.10 -22.53
C VAL A 208 -20.87 21.33 -23.40
N VAL A 209 -20.94 21.02 -24.69
CA VAL A 209 -19.81 21.25 -25.62
C VAL A 209 -19.46 22.74 -25.70
N LEU A 210 -20.47 23.62 -25.72
CA LEU A 210 -20.26 25.07 -25.73
C LEU A 210 -19.59 25.55 -24.44
N LEU A 211 -20.02 25.11 -23.26
CA LEU A 211 -19.41 25.51 -21.98
C LEU A 211 -17.97 25.00 -21.87
N ARG A 212 -17.70 23.75 -22.24
CA ARG A 212 -16.35 23.16 -22.26
C ARG A 212 -15.38 23.96 -23.11
N ALA A 213 -15.85 24.52 -24.22
CA ALA A 213 -15.03 25.32 -25.13
C ALA A 213 -14.44 26.59 -24.49
N PHE A 214 -14.96 27.05 -23.35
CA PHE A 214 -14.40 28.18 -22.62
C PHE A 214 -13.16 27.78 -21.79
N ASN A 215 -12.99 26.50 -21.44
CA ASN A 215 -11.89 26.00 -20.59
C ASN A 215 -11.76 26.81 -19.28
N LEU A 216 -12.87 26.95 -18.55
CA LEU A 216 -12.94 27.74 -17.33
C LEU A 216 -12.39 26.95 -16.14
N SER A 217 -11.72 27.65 -15.23
CA SER A 217 -11.44 27.14 -13.89
C SER A 217 -12.71 27.05 -13.02
N PRO A 218 -12.73 26.27 -11.93
CA PRO A 218 -13.84 26.23 -10.98
C PRO A 218 -14.36 27.60 -10.55
N ARG A 219 -13.47 28.55 -10.20
CA ARG A 219 -13.93 29.91 -9.80
C ARG A 219 -14.44 30.73 -10.98
N GLN A 220 -13.92 30.50 -12.19
CA GLN A 220 -14.44 31.16 -13.39
C GLN A 220 -15.85 30.66 -13.76
N HIS A 221 -16.20 29.40 -13.49
CA HIS A 221 -17.58 28.93 -13.60
C HIS A 221 -18.52 29.70 -12.67
N ILE A 222 -18.13 29.88 -11.40
CA ILE A 222 -18.90 30.65 -10.41
C ILE A 222 -19.07 32.10 -10.88
N ARG A 223 -17.98 32.74 -11.31
CA ARG A 223 -18.00 34.11 -11.84
C ARG A 223 -18.93 34.25 -13.05
N LEU A 224 -18.86 33.33 -14.01
CA LEU A 224 -19.70 33.38 -15.22
C LEU A 224 -21.18 33.22 -14.86
N ARG A 225 -21.51 32.34 -13.90
CA ARG A 225 -22.89 32.21 -13.39
C ARG A 225 -23.35 33.55 -12.82
N ASP A 226 -22.57 34.15 -11.93
CA ASP A 226 -22.94 35.40 -11.25
C ASP A 226 -23.14 36.55 -12.25
N ASP A 227 -22.27 36.67 -13.25
CA ASP A 227 -22.41 37.67 -14.31
C ASP A 227 -23.68 37.44 -15.16
N LEU A 228 -24.08 36.19 -15.41
CA LEU A 228 -25.29 35.84 -16.15
C LEU A 228 -26.57 35.90 -15.31
N ILE A 229 -26.46 35.99 -13.98
CA ILE A 229 -27.57 36.38 -13.11
C ILE A 229 -27.84 37.89 -13.29
N VAL A 230 -26.79 38.70 -13.31
CA VAL A 230 -26.89 40.16 -13.47
C VAL A 230 -27.29 40.55 -14.90
N ASN A 231 -26.72 39.90 -15.92
CA ASN A 231 -26.95 40.20 -17.34
C ASN A 231 -27.32 38.93 -18.14
N PRO A 232 -28.58 38.45 -18.07
CA PRO A 232 -28.92 37.09 -18.52
C PRO A 232 -28.93 36.85 -20.04
N LEU A 233 -28.75 37.89 -20.85
CA LEU A 233 -28.82 37.81 -22.31
C LEU A 233 -27.47 38.04 -23.00
N MET A 234 -26.39 38.18 -22.24
CA MET A 234 -25.08 38.54 -22.79
C MET A 234 -23.96 37.80 -22.08
N ILE A 235 -23.12 37.10 -22.85
CA ILE A 235 -21.86 36.56 -22.34
C ILE A 235 -20.93 37.73 -22.00
N PRO A 236 -20.32 37.76 -20.80
CA PRO A 236 -19.46 38.87 -20.41
C PRO A 236 -18.16 38.89 -21.24
N PRO A 237 -17.62 40.07 -21.60
CA PRO A 237 -16.45 40.18 -22.49
C PRO A 237 -15.19 39.44 -22.02
N TRP A 238 -15.01 39.29 -20.70
CA TRP A 238 -13.88 38.55 -20.15
C TRP A 238 -13.95 37.05 -20.48
N ALA A 239 -15.16 36.48 -20.57
CA ALA A 239 -15.35 35.06 -20.85
C ALA A 239 -15.01 34.74 -22.31
N ASP A 240 -15.41 35.60 -23.25
CA ASP A 240 -15.02 35.46 -24.66
C ASP A 240 -13.52 35.70 -24.88
N SER A 241 -12.95 36.65 -24.15
CA SER A 241 -11.49 36.90 -24.17
C SER A 241 -10.73 35.68 -23.63
N HIS A 242 -11.16 35.11 -22.50
CA HIS A 242 -10.58 33.90 -21.92
C HIS A 242 -10.74 32.69 -22.83
N ARG A 243 -11.91 32.50 -23.44
CA ARG A 243 -12.16 31.42 -24.42
C ARG A 243 -11.23 31.50 -25.61
N SER A 244 -10.98 32.71 -26.13
CA SER A 244 -10.07 32.92 -27.26
C SER A 244 -8.63 32.58 -26.85
N ARG A 245 -8.20 33.07 -25.68
CA ARG A 245 -6.88 32.78 -25.10
C ARG A 245 -6.66 31.29 -24.84
N SER A 246 -7.62 30.62 -24.19
CA SER A 246 -7.50 29.23 -23.78
C SER A 246 -7.40 28.27 -24.98
N ARG A 247 -7.92 28.68 -26.14
CA ARG A 247 -7.85 27.94 -27.42
C ARG A 247 -6.58 28.20 -28.22
N ASP A 248 -5.92 29.33 -28.03
CA ASP A 248 -4.66 29.61 -28.70
C ASP A 248 -3.54 28.76 -28.08
N VAL A 249 -3.02 27.82 -28.87
CA VAL A 249 -1.95 26.92 -28.44
C VAL A 249 -0.61 27.63 -28.23
N ASN A 250 -0.44 28.82 -28.82
CA ASN A 250 0.79 29.61 -28.71
C ASN A 250 0.72 30.66 -27.59
N ASP A 251 -0.44 30.85 -26.95
CA ASP A 251 -0.57 31.80 -25.86
C ASP A 251 0.01 31.20 -24.57
N PRO A 252 1.08 31.79 -23.99
CA PRO A 252 1.73 31.25 -22.79
C PRO A 252 0.84 31.35 -21.54
N ALA A 253 -0.11 32.28 -21.53
CA ALA A 253 -1.02 32.57 -20.43
C ALA A 253 -2.35 31.77 -20.53
N ARG A 254 -2.49 30.87 -21.52
CA ARG A 254 -3.71 30.08 -21.73
C ARG A 254 -4.13 29.23 -20.53
N PHE A 255 -3.19 28.90 -19.64
CA PHE A 255 -3.42 28.05 -18.47
C PHE A 255 -3.51 28.81 -17.14
N ASP A 256 -3.20 30.12 -17.11
CA ASP A 256 -2.90 30.84 -15.87
C ASP A 256 -4.00 30.73 -14.81
N ALA A 257 -5.27 30.93 -15.21
CA ALA A 257 -6.39 30.85 -14.28
C ALA A 257 -6.55 29.45 -13.66
N LEU A 258 -6.39 28.40 -14.47
CA LEU A 258 -6.49 27.04 -13.97
C LEU A 258 -5.26 26.65 -13.15
N HIS A 259 -4.08 27.08 -13.58
CA HIS A 259 -2.83 26.86 -12.87
C HIS A 259 -2.88 27.44 -11.45
N GLN A 260 -3.34 28.68 -11.30
CA GLN A 260 -3.51 29.36 -10.01
C GLN A 260 -4.44 28.62 -9.05
N GLU A 261 -5.42 27.89 -9.57
CA GLU A 261 -6.38 27.14 -8.74
C GLU A 261 -5.92 25.71 -8.45
N ILE A 262 -5.30 25.02 -9.41
CA ILE A 262 -4.99 23.60 -9.31
C ILE A 262 -3.59 23.33 -8.76
N GLU A 263 -2.55 24.04 -9.21
CA GLU A 263 -1.17 23.76 -8.82
C GLU A 263 -0.96 23.81 -7.28
N PRO A 264 -1.50 24.80 -6.54
CA PRO A 264 -1.33 24.85 -5.08
C PRO A 264 -1.95 23.66 -4.33
N LEU A 265 -2.80 22.88 -5.01
CA LEU A 265 -3.49 21.74 -4.43
C LEU A 265 -2.67 20.45 -4.51
N LEU A 266 -1.76 20.33 -5.49
CA LEU A 266 -1.13 19.06 -5.85
C LEU A 266 -0.18 18.57 -4.76
N LEU A 267 0.69 19.43 -4.25
CA LEU A 267 1.65 19.06 -3.20
C LEU A 267 0.96 18.71 -1.86
N PRO A 268 0.01 19.51 -1.34
CA PRO A 268 -0.77 19.13 -0.17
C PRO A 268 -1.56 17.83 -0.35
N LEU A 269 -2.15 17.61 -1.53
CA LEU A 269 -2.87 16.37 -1.84
C LEU A 269 -1.94 15.16 -1.84
N ARG A 270 -0.79 15.25 -2.53
CA ARG A 270 0.22 14.19 -2.55
C ARG A 270 0.74 13.85 -1.16
N ASN A 271 0.85 14.85 -0.29
CA ASN A 271 1.33 14.66 1.09
C ASN A 271 0.20 14.32 2.08
N GLY A 272 -1.03 14.07 1.61
CA GLY A 272 -2.19 13.70 2.46
C GLY A 272 -2.60 14.81 3.44
N LYS A 273 -2.21 16.05 3.16
CA LYS A 273 -2.58 17.23 3.96
C LYS A 273 -3.92 17.83 3.50
N ARG A 274 -4.57 17.23 2.51
CA ARG A 274 -5.85 17.67 1.96
C ARG A 274 -6.83 16.51 1.83
N LEU A 275 -8.01 16.69 2.41
CA LEU A 275 -9.12 15.71 2.43
C LEU A 275 -10.12 15.88 1.27
N GLU A 276 -9.94 16.90 0.42
CA GLU A 276 -10.77 17.10 -0.77
C GLU A 276 -10.10 16.42 -1.96
N HIS A 277 -10.43 15.14 -2.13
CA HIS A 277 -9.81 14.20 -3.08
C HIS A 277 -10.35 14.32 -4.51
N SER A 278 -11.40 15.13 -4.70
CA SER A 278 -12.08 15.22 -5.97
C SER A 278 -12.62 16.61 -6.22
N LEU A 279 -12.35 17.11 -7.42
CA LEU A 279 -13.07 18.21 -8.04
C LEU A 279 -14.32 17.65 -8.77
N GLY A 280 -14.81 16.47 -8.42
CA GLY A 280 -15.88 15.79 -9.17
C GLY A 280 -15.52 15.63 -10.64
N ASP A 281 -16.45 15.99 -11.53
CA ASP A 281 -16.33 15.82 -12.98
C ASP A 281 -15.49 16.94 -13.66
N PHE A 282 -14.39 17.40 -13.03
CA PHE A 282 -13.54 18.49 -13.57
C PHE A 282 -13.06 18.26 -14.99
N GLU A 283 -12.57 17.06 -15.27
CA GLU A 283 -12.14 16.66 -16.61
C GLU A 283 -13.24 16.79 -17.68
N ARG A 284 -14.51 16.86 -17.24
CA ARG A 284 -15.69 17.05 -18.09
C ARG A 284 -16.15 18.50 -18.18
N SER A 285 -15.51 19.46 -17.49
CA SER A 285 -15.85 20.89 -17.58
C SER A 285 -14.98 21.67 -18.56
N VAL A 286 -13.89 21.07 -19.05
CA VAL A 286 -12.96 21.66 -20.04
C VAL A 286 -12.90 20.82 -21.32
N SER A 287 -12.26 21.33 -22.38
CA SER A 287 -11.97 20.53 -23.58
C SER A 287 -10.85 19.52 -23.30
N ALA A 288 -10.90 18.37 -23.97
CA ALA A 288 -9.91 17.31 -23.78
C ALA A 288 -8.50 17.78 -24.18
N GLU A 289 -8.38 18.47 -25.32
CA GLU A 289 -7.10 18.98 -25.83
C GLU A 289 -6.48 20.01 -24.89
N PHE A 290 -7.30 20.86 -24.27
CA PHE A 290 -6.85 21.81 -23.27
C PHE A 290 -6.37 21.12 -21.99
N LEU A 291 -7.14 20.13 -21.50
CA LEU A 291 -6.80 19.37 -20.31
C LEU A 291 -5.48 18.60 -20.49
N GLU A 292 -5.31 17.89 -21.59
CA GLU A 292 -4.07 17.14 -21.88
C GLU A 292 -2.85 18.06 -21.92
N ALA A 293 -2.97 19.21 -22.59
CA ALA A 293 -1.88 20.18 -22.67
C ALA A 293 -1.58 20.82 -21.29
N PHE A 294 -2.60 21.07 -20.47
CA PHE A 294 -2.45 21.56 -19.10
C PHE A 294 -1.75 20.53 -18.20
N LEU A 295 -2.19 19.27 -18.24
CA LEU A 295 -1.60 18.17 -17.48
C LEU A 295 -0.14 17.94 -17.87
N SER A 296 0.17 18.01 -19.17
CA SER A 296 1.55 17.95 -19.65
C SER A 296 2.41 19.11 -19.12
N LYS A 297 1.87 20.34 -19.06
CA LYS A 297 2.55 21.50 -18.46
C LYS A 297 2.86 21.29 -16.96
N LEU A 298 1.99 20.57 -16.24
CA LEU A 298 2.20 20.21 -14.83
C LEU A 298 3.16 19.01 -14.63
N GLY A 299 3.67 18.42 -15.72
CA GLY A 299 4.60 17.29 -15.69
C GLY A 299 3.94 15.91 -15.67
N TYR A 300 2.62 15.82 -15.90
CA TYR A 300 1.94 14.53 -15.99
C TYR A 300 2.13 13.86 -17.35
N LEU A 301 2.21 12.54 -17.29
CA LEU A 301 2.18 11.64 -18.44
C LEU A 301 0.99 10.69 -18.31
N ARG A 302 0.63 10.01 -19.40
CA ARG A 302 -0.45 9.01 -19.43
C ARG A 302 0.08 7.65 -19.83
N ASN A 303 -0.30 6.62 -19.07
CA ASN A 303 0.06 5.25 -19.39
C ASN A 303 -0.97 4.58 -20.31
N SER A 304 -0.71 3.33 -20.70
CA SER A 304 -1.59 2.55 -21.58
C SER A 304 -2.99 2.32 -21.03
N SER A 305 -3.19 2.48 -19.73
CA SER A 305 -4.49 2.37 -19.05
C SER A 305 -5.19 3.73 -18.92
N GLY A 306 -4.57 4.80 -19.41
CA GLY A 306 -5.11 6.16 -19.33
C GLY A 306 -4.97 6.80 -17.94
N CYS A 307 -4.23 6.20 -17.02
CA CYS A 307 -3.92 6.80 -15.72
C CYS A 307 -2.83 7.87 -15.86
N LEU A 308 -2.92 8.90 -15.03
CA LEU A 308 -1.88 9.90 -14.87
C LEU A 308 -0.75 9.34 -14.03
N TYR A 309 0.47 9.62 -14.45
CA TYR A 309 1.68 9.29 -13.71
C TYR A 309 2.72 10.40 -13.80
N ARG A 310 3.70 10.34 -12.92
CA ARG A 310 4.86 11.23 -12.87
C ARG A 310 6.15 10.42 -12.90
N THR A 311 7.24 11.05 -13.35
CA THR A 311 8.59 10.46 -13.40
C THR A 311 9.63 11.28 -12.63
N ASP A 312 9.18 12.39 -12.04
CA ASP A 312 9.99 13.37 -11.32
C ASP A 312 9.83 13.26 -9.79
N ILE A 313 9.07 12.29 -9.29
CA ILE A 313 8.99 12.00 -7.85
C ILE A 313 10.34 11.38 -7.41
N PRO A 314 11.10 12.05 -6.52
CA PRO A 314 12.49 11.66 -6.22
C PRO A 314 12.62 10.30 -5.53
N GLY A 315 11.78 10.01 -4.54
CA GLY A 315 11.80 8.71 -3.88
C GLY A 315 10.48 8.32 -3.24
N LEU A 316 10.29 7.02 -3.03
CA LEU A 316 9.17 6.47 -2.28
C LEU A 316 9.68 5.56 -1.17
N PHE A 317 8.86 5.33 -0.16
CA PHE A 317 9.20 4.49 0.98
C PHE A 317 8.46 3.16 0.91
N ARG A 318 9.12 2.05 1.28
CA ARG A 318 8.49 0.73 1.29
C ARG A 318 8.91 -0.07 2.51
N ALA A 319 7.94 -0.64 3.21
CA ALA A 319 8.19 -1.69 4.19
C ALA A 319 8.15 -3.03 3.45
N ASP A 320 9.14 -3.89 3.68
CA ASP A 320 9.29 -5.16 2.98
C ASP A 320 9.97 -6.20 3.88
N GLU A 321 9.52 -7.45 3.80
CA GLU A 321 10.05 -8.55 4.59
C GLU A 321 11.43 -8.99 4.09
N ARG A 322 11.72 -8.80 2.79
CA ARG A 322 12.96 -9.22 2.13
C ARG A 322 14.16 -8.50 2.71
N THR A 323 15.22 -9.27 2.96
CA THR A 323 16.46 -8.76 3.51
C THR A 323 17.19 -7.93 2.44
N PRO A 324 18.06 -6.98 2.82
CA PRO A 324 18.92 -6.30 1.85
C PRO A 324 19.82 -7.28 1.10
N PHE A 325 20.20 -8.41 1.71
CA PHE A 325 21.06 -9.42 1.08
C PHE A 325 20.33 -10.17 -0.03
N GLU A 326 19.08 -10.53 0.19
CA GLU A 326 18.21 -11.14 -0.83
C GLU A 326 18.10 -10.21 -2.06
N LEU A 327 17.85 -8.92 -1.82
CA LEU A 327 17.70 -7.91 -2.88
C LEU A 327 19.02 -7.65 -3.62
N TYR A 328 20.15 -7.64 -2.90
CA TYR A 328 21.50 -7.51 -3.47
C TYR A 328 21.86 -8.73 -4.33
N ASN A 329 21.64 -9.94 -3.82
CA ASN A 329 21.98 -11.20 -4.50
C ASN A 329 21.22 -11.36 -5.83
N ASP A 330 19.99 -10.86 -5.90
CA ASP A 330 19.20 -10.83 -7.14
C ASP A 330 19.41 -9.57 -7.99
N SER A 331 20.17 -8.60 -7.45
CA SER A 331 20.41 -7.26 -8.00
C SER A 331 19.12 -6.47 -8.29
N ARG A 332 18.02 -6.83 -7.63
CA ARG A 332 16.68 -6.28 -7.88
C ARG A 332 15.69 -6.65 -6.77
N MET A 333 14.66 -5.84 -6.64
CA MET A 333 13.40 -6.13 -5.97
C MET A 333 12.37 -6.55 -7.02
N LEU A 334 11.98 -7.82 -7.01
CA LEU A 334 10.91 -8.32 -7.86
C LEU A 334 9.54 -7.84 -7.35
N PRO A 335 8.61 -7.49 -8.26
CA PRO A 335 7.24 -7.24 -7.87
C PRO A 335 6.62 -8.53 -7.32
N ARG A 336 6.27 -8.52 -6.03
CA ARG A 336 5.44 -9.55 -5.40
C ARG A 336 4.01 -9.06 -5.33
N LEU A 337 3.08 -9.94 -4.95
CA LEU A 337 1.64 -9.69 -4.84
C LEU A 337 0.87 -9.68 -6.17
N LYS A 338 -0.36 -10.18 -6.03
CA LYS A 338 -1.38 -10.21 -7.08
C LYS A 338 -2.11 -8.86 -7.12
N HIS A 339 -1.44 -7.84 -7.62
CA HIS A 339 -2.09 -6.57 -7.92
C HIS A 339 -2.92 -6.67 -9.22
N PRO A 340 -4.17 -6.17 -9.22
CA PRO A 340 -4.95 -6.04 -10.44
C PRO A 340 -4.23 -5.20 -11.51
N ARG A 341 -4.50 -5.52 -12.78
CA ARG A 341 -4.06 -4.69 -13.91
C ARG A 341 -4.87 -3.39 -13.94
N GLY A 342 -4.27 -2.33 -14.47
CA GLY A 342 -5.03 -1.16 -14.94
C GLY A 342 -4.60 0.19 -14.36
N ALA A 343 -3.76 0.25 -13.33
CA ALA A 343 -3.25 1.54 -12.85
C ALA A 343 -1.88 1.91 -13.41
N THR A 344 -1.02 0.94 -13.68
CA THR A 344 0.35 1.13 -14.21
C THR A 344 0.51 0.49 -15.59
N THR A 345 1.52 0.92 -16.36
CA THR A 345 1.86 0.29 -17.65
C THR A 345 2.27 -1.17 -17.48
N GLU A 346 3.11 -1.46 -16.49
CA GLU A 346 3.66 -2.79 -16.22
C GLU A 346 3.20 -3.31 -14.84
N LYS A 347 3.97 -4.20 -14.20
CA LYS A 347 3.52 -4.77 -12.92
C LYS A 347 3.75 -3.73 -11.81
N PRO A 348 2.73 -3.38 -11.02
CA PRO A 348 2.88 -2.40 -9.96
C PRO A 348 3.66 -2.97 -8.77
N VAL A 349 4.46 -2.12 -8.15
CA VAL A 349 4.97 -2.28 -6.78
C VAL A 349 4.40 -1.16 -5.93
N SER A 350 3.72 -1.54 -4.86
CA SER A 350 3.20 -0.60 -3.87
C SER A 350 4.33 0.02 -3.04
N ALA A 351 4.25 1.33 -2.81
CA ALA A 351 5.09 2.06 -1.89
C ALA A 351 4.28 3.23 -1.31
N THR A 352 4.77 3.90 -0.27
CA THR A 352 4.13 5.08 0.31
C THR A 352 4.96 6.34 0.07
N VAL A 353 4.28 7.47 -0.06
CA VAL A 353 4.91 8.79 -0.15
C VAL A 353 5.35 9.34 1.21
N SER A 354 5.10 8.66 2.33
CA SER A 354 5.32 9.18 3.69
C SER A 354 6.30 8.33 4.52
N LEU A 355 7.34 8.98 5.06
CA LEU A 355 8.28 8.33 5.98
C LEU A 355 7.58 7.87 7.27
N LYS A 356 6.64 8.68 7.76
CA LYS A 356 5.87 8.35 8.97
C LYS A 356 5.08 7.06 8.76
N LEU A 357 4.43 6.91 7.62
CA LEU A 357 3.65 5.72 7.32
C LEU A 357 4.52 4.48 7.10
N VAL A 358 5.66 4.59 6.40
CA VAL A 358 6.56 3.43 6.27
C VAL A 358 7.06 2.95 7.63
N ARG A 359 7.27 3.87 8.59
CA ARG A 359 7.62 3.52 9.97
C ARG A 359 6.51 2.74 10.65
N GLU A 360 5.25 3.07 10.39
CA GLU A 360 4.09 2.31 10.88
C GLU A 360 3.98 0.94 10.22
N TYR A 361 4.13 0.83 8.89
CA TYR A 361 4.08 -0.46 8.18
C TYR A 361 5.23 -1.40 8.50
N ALA A 362 6.41 -0.85 8.80
CA ALA A 362 7.52 -1.63 9.31
C ALA A 362 7.33 -2.01 10.80
N GLY A 363 6.16 -1.76 11.39
CA GLY A 363 5.85 -2.11 12.78
C GLY A 363 6.68 -1.33 13.80
N ARG A 364 7.09 -0.10 13.44
CA ARG A 364 8.16 0.67 14.13
C ARG A 364 9.47 -0.11 14.27
N GLY A 365 9.64 -1.17 13.47
CA GLY A 365 10.71 -2.16 13.53
C GLY A 365 10.66 -3.12 14.72
N THR A 366 9.48 -3.30 15.32
CA THR A 366 9.26 -4.15 16.50
C THR A 366 8.22 -5.24 16.28
N GLU A 367 7.44 -5.15 15.20
CA GLU A 367 6.38 -6.12 14.89
C GLU A 367 6.88 -7.12 13.85
N SER A 368 6.44 -8.37 14.00
CA SER A 368 6.80 -9.44 13.08
C SER A 368 6.15 -9.21 11.71
N PRO A 369 6.84 -9.56 10.60
CA PRO A 369 6.24 -9.54 9.28
C PRO A 369 4.98 -10.40 9.23
N ASP A 370 4.10 -10.11 8.28
CA ASP A 370 2.96 -10.98 8.03
C ASP A 370 3.47 -12.40 7.71
N PRO A 371 3.06 -13.42 8.49
CA PRO A 371 3.54 -14.79 8.36
C PRO A 371 3.33 -15.41 6.98
N GLU A 372 2.43 -14.86 6.17
CA GLU A 372 2.23 -15.33 4.80
C GLU A 372 3.42 -15.02 3.90
N TYR A 373 4.00 -13.82 4.00
CA TYR A 373 5.18 -13.47 3.22
C TYR A 373 6.42 -14.25 3.66
N LEU A 374 6.47 -14.64 4.94
CA LEU A 374 7.51 -15.50 5.49
C LEU A 374 7.41 -16.96 5.02
N ARG A 375 6.36 -17.32 4.26
CA ARG A 375 6.28 -18.63 3.59
C ARG A 375 7.20 -18.75 2.39
N TYR A 376 7.87 -17.69 1.96
CA TYR A 376 8.74 -17.72 0.79
C TYR A 376 10.20 -17.52 1.16
N ASN A 377 11.04 -18.50 0.89
CA ASN A 377 12.45 -18.43 1.27
C ASN A 377 13.22 -17.37 0.48
N ASN A 378 12.78 -17.07 -0.74
CA ASN A 378 13.30 -15.98 -1.56
C ASN A 378 12.23 -15.46 -2.52
N GLN A 379 12.49 -14.30 -3.12
CA GLN A 379 11.60 -13.62 -4.04
C GLN A 379 11.38 -14.35 -5.38
N ARG A 380 12.21 -15.37 -5.69
CA ARG A 380 12.03 -16.21 -6.88
C ARG A 380 11.11 -17.40 -6.63
N ASN A 381 10.81 -17.76 -5.38
CA ASN A 381 9.86 -18.83 -5.10
C ASN A 381 8.47 -18.43 -5.61
N LYS A 382 7.94 -19.21 -6.57
CA LYS A 382 6.62 -18.99 -7.16
C LYS A 382 5.50 -19.36 -6.21
N TYR A 383 5.71 -20.38 -5.39
CA TYR A 383 4.72 -20.93 -4.49
C TYR A 383 5.16 -20.80 -3.02
N PRO A 384 4.21 -20.62 -2.09
CA PRO A 384 4.54 -20.59 -0.67
C PRO A 384 5.02 -21.97 -0.21
N GLY A 385 6.03 -21.98 0.64
CA GLY A 385 6.52 -23.14 1.36
C GLY A 385 5.66 -23.51 2.57
N ARG A 386 6.14 -24.49 3.33
CA ARG A 386 5.50 -25.02 4.54
C ARG A 386 6.31 -24.72 5.78
N LYS A 387 5.63 -24.49 6.91
CA LYS A 387 6.34 -24.41 8.19
C LYS A 387 6.80 -25.81 8.62
N PRO A 388 7.94 -25.91 9.33
CA PRO A 388 8.38 -27.18 9.89
C PRO A 388 7.27 -27.79 10.77
N GLY A 389 6.90 -29.04 10.50
CA GLY A 389 5.85 -29.75 11.24
C GLY A 389 4.40 -29.49 10.80
N GLU A 390 4.15 -28.64 9.78
CA GLU A 390 2.82 -28.55 9.15
C GLU A 390 2.52 -29.83 8.33
N PRO A 391 1.26 -30.32 8.33
CA PRO A 391 0.88 -31.50 7.55
C PRO A 391 1.04 -31.26 6.04
N ASP A 392 1.19 -32.36 5.29
CA ASP A 392 1.38 -32.34 3.84
C ASP A 392 0.07 -31.98 3.11
N VAL A 393 -0.26 -30.68 3.09
CA VAL A 393 -1.36 -30.10 2.29
C VAL A 393 -0.81 -29.36 1.08
N GLU A 394 -1.47 -29.50 -0.07
CA GLU A 394 -1.05 -28.92 -1.35
C GLU A 394 -0.62 -27.45 -1.18
N SER A 395 0.61 -27.12 -1.63
CA SER A 395 1.14 -25.75 -1.60
C SER A 395 0.10 -24.78 -2.15
N GLY A 396 -0.10 -23.66 -1.46
CA GLY A 396 -1.04 -22.63 -1.86
C GLY A 396 -0.83 -22.14 -3.29
N GLU A 397 -1.84 -21.41 -3.80
CA GLU A 397 -1.76 -20.81 -5.12
C GLU A 397 -0.62 -19.80 -5.23
N SER A 398 -0.10 -19.65 -6.44
CA SER A 398 0.94 -18.65 -6.73
C SER A 398 0.38 -17.24 -6.55
N ASP A 399 1.09 -16.41 -5.79
CA ASP A 399 0.81 -14.97 -5.68
C ASP A 399 1.25 -14.19 -6.94
N ASN A 400 1.96 -14.87 -7.85
CA ASN A 400 2.55 -14.32 -9.07
C ASN A 400 1.81 -14.75 -10.35
N ASP A 401 0.58 -14.25 -10.55
CA ASP A 401 -0.19 -14.46 -11.79
C ASP A 401 0.41 -13.77 -13.03
N TRP A 402 1.41 -12.90 -12.83
CA TRP A 402 2.18 -12.29 -13.91
C TRP A 402 3.31 -13.19 -14.44
N SER A 403 3.32 -14.48 -14.07
CA SER A 403 4.40 -15.43 -14.38
C SER A 403 4.65 -15.69 -15.89
N ASP A 404 3.68 -15.42 -16.76
CA ASP A 404 3.82 -15.63 -18.21
C ASP A 404 4.63 -14.53 -18.92
N VAL A 405 5.12 -13.52 -18.19
CA VAL A 405 5.76 -12.35 -18.80
C VAL A 405 7.07 -11.93 -18.16
N SER A 406 7.54 -12.54 -17.06
CA SER A 406 8.82 -12.20 -16.41
C SER A 406 10.04 -12.75 -17.17
N ASP A 407 11.13 -11.97 -17.31
CA ASP A 407 12.42 -12.48 -17.80
C ASP A 407 13.16 -13.30 -16.71
N VAL A 408 12.68 -13.26 -15.46
CA VAL A 408 13.23 -14.01 -14.33
C VAL A 408 12.45 -15.30 -14.18
N GLU A 409 13.15 -16.42 -14.33
CA GLU A 409 12.63 -17.76 -14.06
C GLU A 409 12.31 -17.87 -12.57
N LEU A 410 11.02 -18.00 -12.26
CA LEU A 410 10.56 -18.25 -10.90
C LEU A 410 10.77 -19.74 -10.58
N ASP A 411 11.24 -20.00 -9.37
CA ASP A 411 11.39 -21.33 -8.85
C ASP A 411 10.00 -21.96 -8.63
N ALA A 412 9.74 -23.01 -9.39
CA ALA A 412 8.49 -23.77 -9.36
C ALA A 412 8.45 -24.82 -8.25
N GLU A 413 9.50 -24.93 -7.42
CA GLU A 413 9.51 -25.81 -6.25
C GLU A 413 8.31 -25.50 -5.34
N ARG A 414 7.64 -26.57 -4.92
CA ARG A 414 6.49 -26.54 -4.02
C ARG A 414 6.87 -27.28 -2.74
N ASN A 415 6.20 -26.92 -1.65
CA ASN A 415 6.27 -27.66 -0.39
C ASN A 415 7.65 -27.68 0.28
N TYR A 416 8.58 -26.79 -0.09
CA TYR A 416 9.85 -26.63 0.61
C TYR A 416 9.62 -26.16 2.05
N GLU A 417 10.53 -26.53 2.94
CA GLU A 417 10.51 -26.05 4.32
C GLU A 417 10.94 -24.58 4.37
N THR A 418 10.12 -23.77 5.03
CA THR A 418 10.36 -22.33 5.15
C THR A 418 11.52 -22.07 6.11
N ILE A 419 12.44 -21.17 5.77
CA ILE A 419 13.54 -20.76 6.65
C ILE A 419 13.25 -19.44 7.35
N ARG A 420 12.33 -18.62 6.81
CA ARG A 420 12.07 -17.25 7.27
C ARG A 420 10.95 -17.13 8.29
N HIS A 421 10.27 -18.24 8.61
CA HIS A 421 9.04 -18.26 9.42
C HIS A 421 9.20 -17.75 10.86
N ASN A 422 10.44 -17.57 11.33
CA ASN A 422 10.75 -17.01 12.64
C ASN A 422 11.25 -15.55 12.60
N GLN A 423 11.39 -14.94 11.42
CA GLN A 423 11.82 -13.55 11.28
C GLN A 423 10.91 -12.61 12.11
N GLN A 424 11.53 -11.73 12.89
CA GLN A 424 10.81 -10.95 13.92
C GLN A 424 10.55 -9.48 13.55
N PHE A 425 11.13 -8.96 12.47
CA PHE A 425 10.98 -7.57 12.06
C PHE A 425 10.96 -7.40 10.53
N VAL A 426 10.36 -6.29 10.10
CA VAL A 426 10.25 -5.86 8.69
C VAL A 426 11.33 -4.81 8.39
N PHE A 427 11.87 -4.81 7.18
CA PHE A 427 12.82 -3.80 6.72
C PHE A 427 12.09 -2.60 6.11
N ALA A 428 12.69 -1.42 6.20
CA ALA A 428 12.19 -0.23 5.54
C ALA A 428 13.21 0.23 4.49
N TYR A 429 12.71 0.59 3.32
CA TYR A 429 13.52 1.02 2.19
C TYR A 429 13.08 2.39 1.68
N VAL A 430 14.04 3.19 1.22
CA VAL A 430 13.80 4.32 0.31
C VAL A 430 14.14 3.85 -1.10
N ILE A 431 13.24 4.08 -2.05
CA ILE A 431 13.37 3.67 -3.44
C ILE A 431 13.60 4.92 -4.28
N ASP A 432 14.69 4.97 -5.04
CA ASP A 432 14.95 6.01 -6.04
C ASP A 432 14.04 5.82 -7.26
N THR A 433 12.96 6.61 -7.27
CA THR A 433 11.91 6.57 -8.29
C THR A 433 12.12 7.57 -9.42
N ARG A 434 13.24 8.28 -9.44
CA ARG A 434 13.57 9.19 -10.55
C ARG A 434 13.55 8.41 -11.86
N LYS A 435 12.79 8.92 -12.84
CA LYS A 435 12.58 8.35 -14.18
C LYS A 435 11.75 7.05 -14.20
N LEU A 436 11.17 6.63 -13.08
CA LEU A 436 10.21 5.53 -13.04
C LEU A 436 8.79 6.08 -13.13
N GLU A 437 7.86 5.32 -13.71
CA GLU A 437 6.43 5.68 -13.67
C GLU A 437 5.90 5.49 -12.25
N VAL A 438 5.49 6.60 -11.64
CA VAL A 438 4.83 6.64 -10.33
C VAL A 438 3.40 7.12 -10.51
N VAL A 439 2.45 6.26 -10.15
CA VAL A 439 1.01 6.51 -10.24
C VAL A 439 0.48 6.81 -8.84
N LEU A 440 -0.13 7.98 -8.69
CA LEU A 440 -0.75 8.45 -7.45
C LEU A 440 -2.26 8.39 -7.59
N ARG A 441 -2.94 7.75 -6.64
CA ARG A 441 -4.40 7.66 -6.62
C ARG A 441 -5.03 9.04 -6.54
N GLU A 442 -4.64 9.82 -5.55
CA GLU A 442 -5.30 11.07 -5.20
C GLU A 442 -5.25 12.09 -6.35
N GLU A 443 -4.11 12.18 -7.04
CA GLU A 443 -3.97 13.07 -8.20
C GLU A 443 -4.80 12.56 -9.40
N ASN A 444 -4.96 11.25 -9.57
CA ASN A 444 -5.89 10.69 -10.55
C ASN A 444 -7.35 10.97 -10.18
N GLN A 445 -7.75 10.87 -8.90
CA GLN A 445 -9.10 11.19 -8.47
C GLN A 445 -9.43 12.68 -8.64
N LEU A 446 -8.43 13.56 -8.47
CA LEU A 446 -8.58 14.99 -8.67
C LEU A 446 -8.69 15.38 -10.16
N LEU A 447 -7.81 14.83 -11.00
CA LEU A 447 -7.57 15.33 -12.37
C LEU A 447 -8.00 14.38 -13.49
N ASN A 448 -8.29 13.11 -13.16
CA ASN A 448 -8.50 12.02 -14.12
C ASN A 448 -9.44 10.92 -13.60
N ASP A 449 -10.57 11.30 -12.98
CA ASP A 449 -11.58 10.38 -12.46
C ASP A 449 -12.09 9.39 -13.54
N ALA A 450 -11.97 9.71 -14.82
CA ALA A 450 -12.20 8.77 -15.92
C ALA A 450 -11.44 7.44 -15.77
N ALA A 451 -10.23 7.44 -15.21
CA ALA A 451 -9.44 6.22 -15.02
C ALA A 451 -10.14 5.25 -14.06
N THR A 452 -10.55 5.75 -12.89
CA THR A 452 -11.31 4.96 -11.91
C THR A 452 -12.59 4.40 -12.51
N ARG A 453 -13.33 5.22 -13.28
CA ARG A 453 -14.57 4.81 -13.94
C ARG A 453 -14.38 3.76 -15.03
N LYS A 454 -13.19 3.70 -15.64
CA LYS A 454 -12.81 2.66 -16.61
C LYS A 454 -12.27 1.39 -15.94
N GLY A 455 -12.28 1.34 -14.61
CA GLY A 455 -11.86 0.16 -13.83
C GLY A 455 -10.38 0.14 -13.50
N ALA A 456 -9.66 1.26 -13.56
CA ALA A 456 -8.32 1.33 -13.01
C ALA A 456 -8.37 1.06 -11.49
N TRP A 457 -7.57 0.10 -11.04
CA TRP A 457 -7.46 -0.24 -9.62
C TRP A 457 -6.38 0.61 -8.96
N PHE A 458 -6.73 1.35 -7.92
CA PHE A 458 -5.80 2.07 -7.07
C PHE A 458 -5.83 1.49 -5.65
N PRO A 459 -4.74 1.61 -4.87
CA PRO A 459 -4.77 1.23 -3.47
C PRO A 459 -5.76 2.05 -2.64
N ASP A 460 -6.30 1.44 -1.58
CA ASP A 460 -7.26 2.10 -0.69
C ASP A 460 -6.62 3.16 0.20
N ASP A 461 -5.31 3.08 0.42
CA ASP A 461 -4.54 4.04 1.20
C ASP A 461 -4.16 5.26 0.34
N GLU A 462 -4.58 6.45 0.79
CA GLU A 462 -4.40 7.74 0.09
C GLU A 462 -2.94 8.14 -0.10
N LEU A 463 -2.05 7.65 0.77
CA LEU A 463 -0.62 7.93 0.72
C LEU A 463 0.17 6.78 0.08
N GLU A 464 -0.53 5.81 -0.50
CA GLU A 464 0.06 4.74 -1.27
C GLU A 464 0.16 5.13 -2.76
N ALA A 465 1.32 4.84 -3.33
CA ALA A 465 1.67 5.07 -4.71
C ALA A 465 2.05 3.73 -5.35
N LEU A 466 1.81 3.62 -6.66
CA LEU A 466 2.23 2.47 -7.44
C LEU A 466 3.43 2.84 -8.31
N ILE A 467 4.52 2.11 -8.15
CA ILE A 467 5.67 2.16 -9.05
C ILE A 467 5.39 1.15 -10.16
N SER A 468 5.34 1.59 -11.41
CA SER A 468 5.33 0.70 -12.56
C SER A 468 6.71 0.09 -12.71
N THR A 469 6.79 -1.23 -12.55
CA THR A 469 8.05 -1.95 -12.65
C THR A 469 8.02 -2.84 -13.87
N SER A 470 9.10 -2.80 -14.63
CA SER A 470 9.31 -3.80 -15.66
C SER A 470 9.33 -5.18 -15.06
N LYS A 471 9.16 -6.16 -15.95
CA LYS A 471 9.31 -7.59 -15.67
C LYS A 471 10.58 -7.95 -14.90
N ARG A 472 11.60 -7.07 -14.93
CA ARG A 472 12.88 -7.23 -14.26
C ARG A 472 12.91 -6.73 -12.82
N GLY A 473 11.84 -6.11 -12.32
CA GLY A 473 11.82 -5.51 -10.98
C GLY A 473 12.57 -4.17 -10.89
N ILE A 474 12.71 -3.67 -9.67
CA ILE A 474 13.44 -2.43 -9.35
C ILE A 474 14.88 -2.80 -9.04
N GLU A 475 15.85 -2.28 -9.77
CA GLU A 475 17.27 -2.59 -9.58
C GLU A 475 17.75 -2.25 -8.16
N SER A 476 18.63 -3.08 -7.58
CA SER A 476 19.11 -2.93 -6.20
C SER A 476 19.87 -1.62 -5.96
N GLN A 477 20.52 -1.07 -7.00
CA GLN A 477 21.16 0.25 -6.97
C GLN A 477 20.20 1.42 -6.67
N ARG A 478 18.89 1.22 -6.83
CA ARG A 478 17.83 2.19 -6.49
C ARG A 478 17.27 1.99 -5.09
N LEU A 479 17.66 0.93 -4.39
CA LEU A 479 17.12 0.56 -3.10
C LEU A 479 18.09 1.00 -2.01
N TRP A 480 17.56 1.69 -1.00
CA TRP A 480 18.32 2.18 0.13
C TRP A 480 17.69 1.65 1.40
N LEU A 481 18.46 0.93 2.20
CA LEU A 481 18.00 0.39 3.49
C LEU A 481 17.98 1.51 4.54
N LEU A 482 16.82 1.77 5.13
CA LEU A 482 16.68 2.67 6.28
C LEU A 482 17.16 2.00 7.56
N ASP A 483 17.90 2.76 8.36
CA ASP A 483 18.31 2.35 9.69
C ASP A 483 17.12 2.26 10.67
N SER A 484 17.39 1.73 11.86
CA SER A 484 16.34 1.50 12.84
C SER A 484 15.65 2.75 13.37
N THR A 485 16.33 3.88 13.25
CA THR A 485 15.87 5.20 13.66
C THR A 485 15.07 5.93 12.57
N PHE A 486 15.10 5.41 11.33
CA PHE A 486 14.52 6.04 10.14
C PHE A 486 15.15 7.41 9.81
N THR A 487 16.40 7.63 10.21
CA THR A 487 17.10 8.91 9.97
C THR A 487 18.24 8.80 8.97
N ARG A 488 18.69 7.58 8.68
CA ARG A 488 19.75 7.35 7.69
C ARG A 488 19.41 6.16 6.81
N ALA A 489 19.86 6.21 5.56
CA ALA A 489 19.83 5.06 4.68
C ALA A 489 21.10 4.92 3.86
N ALA A 490 21.49 3.68 3.57
CA ALA A 490 22.59 3.33 2.67
C ALA A 490 22.08 2.47 1.52
N LYS A 491 22.76 2.50 0.37
CA LYS A 491 22.38 1.65 -0.78
C LYS A 491 22.46 0.17 -0.40
N VAL A 492 21.49 -0.60 -0.86
CA VAL A 492 21.46 -2.06 -0.68
C VAL A 492 22.73 -2.72 -1.23
N ASP A 493 23.26 -2.22 -2.34
CA ASP A 493 24.51 -2.73 -2.92
C ASP A 493 25.72 -2.52 -2.00
N ASP A 494 25.84 -1.35 -1.37
CA ASP A 494 26.93 -1.08 -0.42
C ASP A 494 26.80 -1.96 0.83
N ILE A 495 25.58 -2.19 1.31
CA ILE A 495 25.30 -3.09 2.43
C ILE A 495 25.68 -4.54 2.08
N GLY A 496 25.30 -5.01 0.88
CA GLY A 496 25.63 -6.34 0.38
C GLY A 496 27.14 -6.55 0.23
N GLU A 497 27.86 -5.58 -0.35
CA GLU A 497 29.32 -5.61 -0.49
C GLU A 497 30.03 -5.73 0.86
N LEU A 498 29.61 -4.95 1.86
CA LEU A 498 30.20 -4.95 3.20
C LEU A 498 29.89 -6.22 3.99
N ALA A 499 28.79 -6.89 3.67
CA ALA A 499 28.33 -8.09 4.34
C ALA A 499 28.81 -9.40 3.69
N ARG A 500 29.50 -9.37 2.54
CA ARG A 500 29.98 -10.55 1.76
C ARG A 500 30.77 -11.61 2.53
N PHE A 501 31.16 -11.34 3.78
CA PHE A 501 31.87 -12.27 4.66
C PHE A 501 31.07 -12.61 5.94
N SER A 502 29.76 -12.30 5.95
CA SER A 502 28.93 -12.27 7.15
C SER A 502 27.54 -12.90 6.93
N ASP A 503 27.47 -13.99 6.15
CA ASP A 503 26.26 -14.80 5.88
C ASP A 503 25.45 -15.13 7.15
N ALA A 504 26.13 -15.13 8.30
CA ALA A 504 25.54 -15.35 9.61
C ALA A 504 24.50 -14.28 10.04
N ILE A 505 24.49 -13.05 9.49
CA ILE A 505 23.49 -12.02 9.87
C ILE A 505 22.10 -12.43 9.37
N GLU A 506 21.99 -12.82 8.09
CA GLU A 506 20.73 -13.23 7.47
C GLU A 506 20.19 -14.51 8.10
N GLU A 507 21.07 -15.51 8.29
CA GLU A 507 20.71 -16.76 8.95
C GLU A 507 20.15 -16.54 10.36
N ARG A 508 20.75 -15.62 11.14
CA ARG A 508 20.23 -15.23 12.45
C ARG A 508 18.87 -14.54 12.35
N THR A 509 18.69 -13.64 11.39
CA THR A 509 17.39 -12.99 11.14
C THR A 509 16.30 -14.02 10.83
N HIS A 510 16.58 -14.97 9.93
CA HIS A 510 15.67 -16.05 9.55
C HIS A 510 15.39 -17.01 10.72
N SER A 511 16.39 -17.27 11.57
CA SER A 511 16.26 -18.07 12.80
C SER A 511 15.50 -17.36 13.93
N GLY A 512 15.09 -16.11 13.72
CA GLY A 512 14.29 -15.33 14.67
C GLY A 512 15.08 -14.53 15.69
N ALA A 513 16.37 -14.30 15.46
CA ALA A 513 17.12 -13.33 16.25
C ALA A 513 16.62 -11.91 15.97
N PHE A 514 16.45 -11.11 17.01
CA PHE A 514 16.16 -9.68 16.88
C PHE A 514 17.46 -8.89 16.63
N ASN A 515 18.04 -9.04 15.43
CA ASN A 515 19.37 -8.54 15.08
C ASN A 515 19.38 -7.27 14.20
N ARG A 516 18.33 -6.43 14.27
CA ARG A 516 18.22 -5.19 13.48
C ARG A 516 19.46 -4.27 13.61
N HIS A 517 20.02 -4.19 14.81
CA HIS A 517 21.23 -3.40 15.11
C HIS A 517 22.46 -3.83 14.28
N GLU A 518 22.53 -5.09 13.83
CA GLU A 518 23.63 -5.56 12.97
C GLU A 518 23.52 -4.94 11.56
N TYR A 519 22.30 -4.69 11.07
CA TYR A 519 22.05 -3.98 9.82
C TYR A 519 22.36 -2.49 9.95
N ASP A 520 21.99 -1.87 11.08
CA ASP A 520 22.37 -0.48 11.38
C ASP A 520 23.91 -0.33 11.39
N ALA A 521 24.62 -1.31 11.96
CA ALA A 521 26.08 -1.31 11.96
C ALA A 521 26.68 -1.46 10.55
N LEU A 522 25.98 -2.08 9.59
CA LEU A 522 26.40 -2.09 8.18
C LEU A 522 26.22 -0.71 7.53
N ILE A 523 25.16 0.02 7.87
CA ILE A 523 24.95 1.42 7.45
C ILE A 523 26.07 2.31 8.02
N ASP A 524 26.43 2.13 9.29
CA ASP A 524 27.55 2.84 9.91
C ASP A 524 28.89 2.51 9.22
N LYS A 525 29.13 1.25 8.88
CA LYS A 525 30.33 0.84 8.12
C LYS A 525 30.35 1.46 6.72
N ALA A 526 29.21 1.55 6.04
CA ALA A 526 29.11 2.22 4.75
C ALA A 526 29.48 3.70 4.87
N ALA A 527 28.96 4.38 5.89
CA ALA A 527 29.31 5.77 6.19
C ALA A 527 30.81 5.95 6.47
N LEU A 528 31.40 5.08 7.31
CA LEU A 528 32.83 5.09 7.62
C LEU A 528 33.72 4.79 6.41
N ALA A 529 33.22 4.00 5.47
CA ALA A 529 33.89 3.71 4.20
C ALA A 529 33.74 4.85 3.17
N GLY A 530 33.09 5.96 3.53
CA GLY A 530 32.85 7.10 2.64
C GLY A 530 31.80 6.84 1.56
N LYS A 531 30.96 5.81 1.73
CA LYS A 531 29.84 5.56 0.81
C LYS A 531 28.73 6.61 1.03
N PRO A 532 27.94 6.95 -0.01
CA PRO A 532 26.83 7.89 0.13
C PRO A 532 25.80 7.43 1.16
N ILE A 533 25.34 8.36 2.01
CA ILE A 533 24.31 8.13 3.02
C ILE A 533 23.20 9.17 2.84
N LEU A 534 21.97 8.69 2.64
CA LEU A 534 20.79 9.53 2.69
C LEU A 534 20.52 9.87 4.16
N THR A 535 20.39 11.15 4.48
CA THR A 535 20.11 11.62 5.85
C THR A 535 18.75 12.30 5.89
N LEU A 536 17.92 11.93 6.85
CA LEU A 536 16.56 12.43 7.06
C LEU A 536 16.48 13.02 8.46
N ASP A 537 16.25 14.34 8.55
CA ASP A 537 16.16 15.06 9.82
C ASP A 537 14.94 14.56 10.63
N PRO A 538 15.13 14.04 11.86
CA PRO A 538 14.03 13.53 12.69
C PRO A 538 13.03 14.62 13.15
N SER A 539 13.36 15.90 13.03
CA SER A 539 12.48 17.02 13.38
C SER A 539 11.50 17.40 12.27
N GLN A 540 11.65 16.82 11.08
CA GLN A 540 10.83 17.10 9.89
C GLN A 540 9.94 15.90 9.53
N ASP A 541 8.73 16.20 9.05
CA ASP A 541 7.91 15.22 8.33
C ASP A 541 8.44 15.07 6.90
N TRP A 542 8.94 13.88 6.56
CA TRP A 542 9.49 13.59 5.24
C TRP A 542 8.46 12.94 4.32
N PHE A 543 8.32 13.53 3.13
CA PHE A 543 7.54 13.00 2.03
C PHE A 543 8.42 12.68 0.80
N ALA A 544 7.85 11.95 -0.15
CA ALA A 544 8.47 11.53 -1.40
C ALA A 544 9.20 12.66 -2.15
N ASN A 545 8.58 13.84 -2.18
CA ASN A 545 9.12 15.02 -2.88
C ASN A 545 10.29 15.68 -2.15
N ASP A 546 10.46 15.42 -0.85
CA ASP A 546 11.47 16.06 -0.03
C ASP A 546 12.82 15.35 -0.15
N ILE A 547 12.83 14.12 -0.69
CA ILE A 547 14.05 13.30 -0.82
C ILE A 547 15.07 13.98 -1.75
N VAL A 548 16.23 14.28 -1.18
CA VAL A 548 17.43 14.71 -1.90
C VAL A 548 18.45 13.59 -1.82
N TRP A 549 18.77 12.98 -2.97
CA TRP A 549 19.74 11.90 -3.03
C TRP A 549 21.16 12.44 -2.86
N PRO A 550 22.02 11.82 -2.02
CA PRO A 550 23.43 12.16 -1.95
C PRO A 550 24.15 11.82 -3.27
N GLU A 551 25.15 12.63 -3.62
CA GLU A 551 25.95 12.48 -4.85
C GLU A 551 26.86 11.24 -4.83
#